data_AF-A0A7W7CMB9-F1
#
_entry.id   AF-A0A7W7CMB9-F1
#
_cell.length_a   1.000
_cell.length_b   1.000
_cell.length_c   1.000
_cell.angle_alpha   90.00
_cell.angle_beta   90.00
_cell.angle_gamma   90.00
#
_symmetry.space_group_name_H-M   'P 1'
#
loop_
_entity.id
_entity.type
_entity.pdbx_description
1 polymer ?
#
loop_
_entity_poly.entity_id
_entity_poly.type
_entity_poly.pdbx_seq_one_letter_code
_entity_poly.pdbx_strand_id
1 'polypeptide(L)'
;MFETTVEAADGRVTVVARDGESSSVTIVERRAGAEAAGWVPIGTRSAADLIMTVDGATAALTPGPGGLTRGSYRVTATVAGVVYELKPSSEDDSRLFRGGRRIGEFRRKDDAEVKVWWEDGAAADVRDASVGFALAAAFGTGKMRFLTALLEGGSEGVGQSPVIGP
;
A
#
# COMPACT_ATOMS: atom_id res chain seq x y z
N MET A 1 4.15 -19.12 -3.10
CA MET A 1 3.02 -18.18 -2.90
C MET A 1 3.45 -17.28 -1.77
N PHE A 2 3.49 -15.97 -1.99
CA PHE A 2 4.08 -15.07 -0.99
C PHE A 2 3.18 -14.93 0.23
N GLU A 3 3.73 -15.15 1.41
CA GLU A 3 3.08 -14.78 2.66
C GLU A 3 3.24 -13.27 2.83
N THR A 4 2.13 -12.54 2.94
CA THR A 4 2.16 -11.08 3.02
C THR A 4 1.41 -10.60 4.25
N THR A 5 2.06 -9.77 5.05
CA THR A 5 1.45 -9.01 6.14
C THR A 5 1.37 -7.56 5.73
N VAL A 6 0.20 -6.95 5.86
CA VAL A 6 -0.03 -5.54 5.55
C VAL A 6 -0.55 -4.87 6.82
N GLU A 7 0.16 -3.84 7.27
CA GLU A 7 -0.24 -3.01 8.40
C GLU A 7 -0.40 -1.57 7.91
N ALA A 8 -1.59 -1.00 8.08
CA ALA A 8 -1.90 0.36 7.67
C ALA A 8 -2.44 1.14 8.86
N ALA A 9 -1.75 2.20 9.26
CA ALA A 9 -2.12 3.05 10.38
C ALA A 9 -1.60 4.47 10.18
N ASP A 10 -2.43 5.46 10.48
CA ASP A 10 -2.05 6.88 10.58
C ASP A 10 -1.15 7.42 9.44
N GLY A 11 -1.53 7.19 8.18
CA GLY A 11 -0.75 7.66 7.03
C GLY A 11 0.56 6.89 6.82
N ARG A 12 0.71 5.71 7.40
CA ARG A 12 1.80 4.76 7.15
C ARG A 12 1.26 3.40 6.77
N VAL A 13 1.88 2.80 5.77
CA VAL A 13 1.63 1.43 5.31
C VAL A 13 2.94 0.67 5.36
N THR A 14 2.97 -0.41 6.11
CA THR A 14 4.09 -1.36 6.17
C THR A 14 3.63 -2.68 5.58
N VAL A 15 4.42 -3.20 4.64
CA VAL A 15 4.19 -4.50 4.03
C VAL A 15 5.42 -5.36 4.19
N VAL A 16 5.21 -6.57 4.71
CA VAL A 16 6.24 -7.60 4.77
C VAL A 16 5.79 -8.75 3.89
N ALA A 17 6.57 -9.04 2.85
CA ALA A 17 6.38 -10.23 2.03
C ALA A 17 7.47 -11.26 2.37
N ARG A 18 7.12 -12.54 2.33
CA ARG A 18 8.02 -13.67 2.59
C ARG A 18 7.81 -14.79 1.56
N ASP A 19 8.91 -15.45 1.19
CA ASP A 19 8.94 -16.70 0.42
C ASP A 19 10.10 -17.56 0.95
N GLY A 20 9.78 -18.60 1.71
CA GLY A 20 10.78 -19.40 2.42
C GLY A 20 11.63 -18.53 3.36
N GLU A 21 12.95 -18.53 3.14
CA GLU A 21 13.91 -17.72 3.91
C GLU A 21 14.04 -16.28 3.39
N SER A 22 13.49 -15.98 2.20
CA SER A 22 13.54 -14.66 1.61
C SER A 22 12.44 -13.78 2.16
N SER A 23 12.76 -12.53 2.49
CA SER A 23 11.77 -11.53 2.91
C SER A 23 12.10 -10.16 2.34
N SER A 24 11.06 -9.36 2.14
CA SER A 24 11.20 -7.96 1.75
C SER A 24 10.20 -7.08 2.48
N VAL A 25 10.66 -5.91 2.92
CA VAL A 25 9.87 -4.94 3.68
C VAL A 25 9.72 -3.67 2.88
N THR A 26 8.48 -3.29 2.57
CA THR A 26 8.18 -2.01 1.93
C THR A 26 7.37 -1.14 2.89
N ILE A 27 7.76 0.12 3.02
CA ILE A 27 7.08 1.12 3.86
C ILE A 27 6.74 2.30 2.98
N VAL A 28 5.49 2.77 3.05
CA VAL A 28 5.05 4.04 2.48
C VAL A 28 4.52 4.88 3.64
N GLU A 29 5.03 6.08 3.81
CA GLU A 29 4.59 7.00 4.86
C GLU A 29 4.28 8.39 4.29
N ARG A 30 3.28 9.04 4.88
CA ARG A 30 3.01 10.45 4.73
C ARG A 30 3.92 11.22 5.69
N ARG A 31 4.60 12.25 5.18
CA ARG A 31 5.42 13.15 6.00
C ARG A 31 4.58 13.79 7.09
N ALA A 32 5.19 13.95 8.27
CA ALA A 32 4.57 14.64 9.39
C ALA A 32 4.13 16.06 8.98
N GLY A 33 2.90 16.43 9.34
CA GLY A 33 2.34 17.75 9.05
C GLY A 33 1.73 17.91 7.65
N ALA A 34 1.83 16.92 6.76
CA ALA A 34 1.11 16.94 5.49
C ALA A 34 -0.39 16.72 5.71
N GLU A 35 -1.23 17.51 5.02
CA GLU A 35 -2.68 17.42 5.10
C GLU A 35 -3.20 16.05 4.62
N ALA A 36 -4.16 15.51 5.38
CA ALA A 36 -4.80 14.25 5.08
C ALA A 36 -6.13 14.49 4.34
N ALA A 37 -6.15 14.18 3.05
CA ALA A 37 -7.36 14.02 2.27
C ALA A 37 -8.05 12.69 2.60
N GLY A 38 -9.20 12.74 3.28
CA GLY A 38 -9.93 11.55 3.74
C GLY A 38 -10.43 10.58 2.65
N TRP A 39 -10.30 10.91 1.37
CA TRP A 39 -10.63 10.03 0.24
C TRP A 39 -9.43 9.25 -0.31
N VAL A 40 -8.21 9.51 0.19
CA VAL A 40 -6.98 8.79 -0.15
C VAL A 40 -6.58 7.92 1.04
N PRO A 41 -6.27 6.61 0.86
CA PRO A 41 -5.99 5.73 2.00
C PRO A 41 -4.76 6.16 2.83
N ILE A 42 -3.64 6.47 2.18
CA ILE A 42 -2.44 7.06 2.82
C ILE A 42 -2.64 8.55 3.20
N GLY A 43 -3.79 9.12 2.86
CA GLY A 43 -4.18 10.51 3.12
C GLY A 43 -3.67 11.53 2.11
N THR A 44 -2.71 11.22 1.23
CA THR A 44 -2.28 12.18 0.20
C THR A 44 -1.80 11.49 -1.08
N ARG A 45 -1.95 12.17 -2.21
CA ARG A 45 -1.35 11.77 -3.50
C ARG A 45 -0.19 12.68 -3.91
N SER A 46 0.14 13.67 -3.08
CA SER A 46 1.28 14.56 -3.32
C SER A 46 2.59 13.80 -3.10
N ALA A 47 3.37 13.61 -4.16
CA ALA A 47 4.66 12.92 -4.09
C ALA A 47 5.63 13.61 -3.11
N ALA A 48 5.53 14.94 -2.97
CA ALA A 48 6.36 15.72 -2.06
C ALA A 48 6.02 15.48 -0.59
N ASP A 49 4.87 14.88 -0.28
CA ASP A 49 4.43 14.59 1.08
C ASP A 49 4.59 13.11 1.43
N LEU A 50 5.22 12.33 0.56
CA LEU A 50 5.34 10.88 0.70
C LEU A 50 6.81 10.44 0.73
N ILE A 51 7.08 9.44 1.54
CA ILE A 51 8.35 8.73 1.58
C ILE A 51 8.04 7.26 1.34
N MET A 52 8.85 6.61 0.52
CA MET A 52 8.82 5.16 0.33
C MET A 52 10.20 4.59 0.63
N THR A 53 10.24 3.48 1.35
CA THR A 53 11.45 2.69 1.55
C THR A 53 11.20 1.22 1.24
N VAL A 54 12.17 0.56 0.61
CA VAL A 54 12.17 -0.88 0.36
C VAL A 54 13.45 -1.46 0.93
N ASP A 55 13.33 -2.41 1.84
CA ASP A 55 14.44 -3.03 2.57
C ASP A 55 15.35 -1.97 3.22
N GLY A 56 14.76 -0.88 3.71
CA GLY A 56 15.46 0.27 4.32
C GLY A 56 16.03 1.29 3.33
N ALA A 57 16.05 1.01 2.03
CA ALA A 57 16.54 1.95 1.01
C ALA A 57 15.41 2.85 0.50
N THR A 58 15.67 4.15 0.36
CA THR A 58 14.69 5.10 -0.19
C THR A 58 14.37 4.78 -1.65
N ALA A 59 13.07 4.76 -1.97
CA ALA A 59 12.55 4.61 -3.31
C ALA A 59 11.80 5.90 -3.73
N ALA A 60 11.89 6.24 -5.02
CA ALA A 60 11.12 7.37 -5.54
C ALA A 60 9.67 6.94 -5.75
N LEU A 61 8.72 7.75 -5.30
CA LEU A 61 7.28 7.49 -5.43
C LEU A 61 6.60 8.67 -6.14
N THR A 62 5.84 8.39 -7.18
CA THR A 62 5.14 9.39 -8.00
C THR A 62 3.72 8.93 -8.26
N PRO A 63 2.78 9.25 -7.36
CA PRO A 63 1.37 9.06 -7.61
C PRO A 63 0.90 9.99 -8.72
N GLY A 64 0.03 9.47 -9.60
CA GLY A 64 -0.67 10.28 -10.59
C GLY A 64 -1.66 11.25 -9.92
N PRO A 65 -2.09 12.30 -10.63
CA PRO A 65 -2.80 13.43 -10.05
C PRO A 65 -4.19 13.12 -9.48
N GLY A 66 -4.77 11.94 -9.72
CA GLY A 66 -6.06 11.56 -9.10
C GLY A 66 -7.27 12.32 -9.65
N GLY A 67 -7.30 12.59 -10.96
CA GLY A 67 -8.39 13.35 -11.62
C GLY A 67 -9.61 12.51 -12.04
N LEU A 68 -10.30 12.94 -13.11
CA LEU A 68 -11.56 12.33 -13.58
C LEU A 68 -11.36 11.00 -14.33
N THR A 69 -10.20 10.80 -14.95
CA THR A 69 -9.91 9.62 -15.76
C THR A 69 -9.23 8.54 -14.92
N ARG A 70 -9.57 7.26 -15.16
CA ARG A 70 -9.00 6.10 -14.45
C ARG A 70 -7.46 6.11 -14.47
N GLY A 71 -6.86 6.40 -15.63
CA GLY A 71 -5.40 6.47 -15.79
C GLY A 71 -4.70 7.55 -14.98
N SER A 72 -5.43 8.54 -14.45
CA SER A 72 -4.88 9.57 -13.55
C SER A 72 -4.56 9.04 -12.15
N TYR A 73 -5.08 7.86 -11.78
CA TYR A 73 -4.82 7.21 -10.49
C TYR A 73 -3.61 6.29 -10.50
N ARG A 74 -2.91 6.15 -11.64
CA ARG A 74 -1.67 5.36 -11.72
C ARG A 74 -0.68 5.76 -10.63
N VAL A 75 0.10 4.82 -10.11
CA VAL A 75 1.17 5.10 -9.16
C VAL A 75 2.45 4.51 -9.70
N THR A 76 3.50 5.31 -9.74
CA THR A 76 4.84 4.87 -10.19
C THR A 76 5.78 4.86 -9.00
N ALA A 77 6.53 3.78 -8.82
CA ALA A 77 7.61 3.70 -7.85
C ALA A 77 8.90 3.28 -8.56
N THR A 78 10.04 3.87 -8.18
CA THR A 78 11.36 3.44 -8.66
C THR A 78 12.16 2.91 -7.49
N VAL A 79 12.40 1.60 -7.51
CA VAL A 79 13.04 0.84 -6.42
C VAL A 79 14.34 0.25 -6.97
N ALA A 80 15.49 0.68 -6.43
CA ALA A 80 16.81 0.21 -6.89
C ALA A 80 16.99 0.26 -8.43
N GLY A 81 16.46 1.32 -9.08
CA GLY A 81 16.52 1.50 -10.53
C GLY A 81 15.44 0.75 -11.33
N VAL A 82 14.63 -0.10 -10.70
CA VAL A 82 13.51 -0.80 -11.33
C VAL A 82 12.23 0.02 -11.18
N VAL A 83 11.55 0.25 -12.30
CA VAL A 83 10.28 1.00 -12.32
C VAL A 83 9.11 0.04 -12.13
N TYR A 84 8.30 0.32 -11.11
CA TYR A 84 7.03 -0.31 -10.82
C TYR A 84 5.89 0.65 -11.15
N GLU A 85 4.87 0.16 -11.86
CA GLU A 85 3.66 0.93 -12.13
C GLU A 85 2.42 0.16 -11.70
N LEU A 86 1.65 0.71 -10.76
CA LEU A 86 0.32 0.23 -10.42
C LEU A 86 -0.71 1.02 -11.21
N LYS A 87 -1.36 0.36 -12.17
CA LYS A 87 -2.33 0.97 -13.09
C LYS A 87 -3.73 0.43 -12.83
N PRO A 88 -4.71 1.27 -12.46
CA PRO A 88 -6.08 0.83 -12.31
C PRO A 88 -6.63 0.30 -13.65
N SER A 89 -7.15 -0.92 -13.62
CA SER A 89 -7.75 -1.58 -14.79
C SER A 89 -9.27 -1.55 -14.73
N SER A 90 -9.84 -1.81 -13.55
CA SER A 90 -11.28 -1.83 -13.29
C SER A 90 -11.62 -1.05 -12.01
N GLU A 91 -12.87 -1.07 -11.57
CA GLU A 91 -13.31 -0.41 -10.33
C GLU A 91 -12.62 -0.96 -9.08
N ASP A 92 -12.30 -2.25 -9.06
CA ASP A 92 -11.64 -2.89 -7.90
C ASP A 92 -10.25 -3.46 -8.24
N ASP A 93 -9.89 -3.46 -9.53
CA ASP A 93 -8.69 -4.11 -10.06
C ASP A 93 -7.61 -3.10 -10.46
N SER A 94 -6.36 -3.43 -10.15
CA SER A 94 -5.17 -2.70 -10.59
C SER A 94 -4.08 -3.65 -11.05
N ARG A 95 -3.45 -3.35 -12.18
CA ARG A 95 -2.38 -4.16 -12.75
C ARG A 95 -1.03 -3.60 -12.33
N LEU A 96 -0.14 -4.49 -11.91
CA LEU A 96 1.23 -4.16 -11.58
C LEU A 96 2.14 -4.47 -12.78
N PHE A 97 2.96 -3.49 -13.13
CA PHE A 97 3.99 -3.60 -14.14
C PHE A 97 5.36 -3.41 -13.50
N ARG A 98 6.36 -4.17 -13.97
CA ARG A 98 7.78 -4.06 -13.63
C ARG A 98 8.57 -3.85 -14.91
N GLY A 99 9.25 -2.72 -15.04
CA GLY A 99 9.98 -2.35 -16.27
C GLY A 99 9.10 -2.36 -17.52
N GLY A 100 7.82 -1.98 -17.38
CA GLY A 100 6.85 -1.99 -18.48
C GLY A 100 6.21 -3.36 -18.78
N ARG A 101 6.68 -4.45 -18.18
CA ARG A 101 6.05 -5.78 -18.31
C ARG A 101 5.02 -5.98 -17.21
N ARG A 102 3.80 -6.42 -17.56
CA ARG A 102 2.79 -6.82 -16.56
C ARG A 102 3.31 -8.03 -15.79
N ILE A 103 3.26 -7.96 -14.46
CA ILE A 103 3.69 -9.05 -13.58
C ILE A 103 2.57 -9.56 -12.68
N GLY A 104 1.52 -8.79 -12.45
CA GLY A 104 0.36 -9.27 -11.70
C GLY A 104 -0.83 -8.32 -11.73
N GLU A 105 -1.94 -8.78 -11.17
CA GLU A 105 -3.18 -8.04 -11.02
C GLU A 105 -3.65 -8.13 -9.56
N PHE A 106 -3.88 -6.97 -8.97
CA PHE A 106 -4.30 -6.77 -7.60
C PHE A 106 -5.79 -6.42 -7.59
N ARG A 107 -6.57 -7.15 -6.80
CA ARG A 107 -7.97 -6.84 -6.52
C ARG A 107 -8.15 -6.65 -5.03
N ARG A 108 -8.92 -5.64 -4.66
CA ARG A 108 -9.44 -5.52 -3.30
C ARG A 108 -10.76 -6.28 -3.21
N LYS A 109 -10.87 -7.17 -2.24
CA LYS A 109 -12.13 -7.75 -1.80
C LYS A 109 -12.62 -6.94 -0.59
N ASP A 110 -13.93 -6.96 -0.36
CA ASP A 110 -14.64 -6.22 0.69
C ASP A 110 -13.80 -6.03 1.98
N ASP A 111 -13.67 -4.78 2.41
CA ASP A 111 -13.09 -4.35 3.70
C ASP A 111 -11.64 -4.76 4.01
N ALA A 112 -10.72 -4.47 3.06
CA ALA A 112 -9.25 -4.37 3.24
C ALA A 112 -8.39 -5.58 2.83
N GLU A 113 -8.99 -6.70 2.41
CA GLU A 113 -8.20 -7.80 1.85
C GLU A 113 -7.78 -7.49 0.40
N VAL A 114 -6.47 -7.42 0.15
CA VAL A 114 -5.91 -7.33 -1.20
C VAL A 114 -5.51 -8.73 -1.65
N LYS A 115 -5.98 -9.15 -2.81
CA LYS A 115 -5.56 -10.37 -3.50
C LYS A 115 -4.69 -10.02 -4.69
N VAL A 116 -3.74 -10.88 -5.01
CA VAL A 116 -2.90 -10.77 -6.20
C VAL A 116 -2.98 -12.05 -7.02
N TRP A 117 -3.10 -11.88 -8.33
CA TRP A 117 -2.85 -12.92 -9.31
C TRP A 117 -1.59 -12.56 -10.08
N TRP A 118 -0.55 -13.38 -9.96
CA TRP A 118 0.70 -13.21 -10.70
C TRP A 118 0.53 -13.73 -12.11
N GLU A 119 1.12 -13.04 -13.08
CA GLU A 119 1.11 -13.51 -14.47
C GLU A 119 2.03 -14.73 -14.61
N ASP A 120 1.60 -15.69 -15.42
CA ASP A 120 2.41 -16.88 -15.73
C ASP A 120 3.74 -16.47 -16.39
N GLY A 121 4.84 -17.07 -15.92
CA GLY A 121 6.19 -16.76 -16.42
C GLY A 121 6.69 -15.34 -16.12
N ALA A 122 6.03 -14.56 -15.25
CA ALA A 122 6.49 -13.22 -14.86
C ALA A 122 7.77 -13.23 -14.01
N ALA A 123 8.10 -14.37 -13.39
CA ALA A 123 9.15 -14.49 -12.38
C ALA A 123 9.05 -13.34 -11.36
N ALA A 124 7.87 -13.24 -10.73
CA ALA A 124 7.65 -12.34 -9.61
C ALA A 124 8.44 -12.85 -8.40
N ASP A 125 9.06 -11.94 -7.67
CA ASP A 125 9.85 -12.21 -6.47
C ASP A 125 9.21 -11.57 -5.22
N VAL A 126 9.71 -11.90 -4.03
CA VAL A 126 9.27 -11.35 -2.74
C VAL A 126 9.29 -9.82 -2.72
N ARG A 127 10.24 -9.17 -3.40
CA ARG A 127 10.25 -7.71 -3.53
C ARG A 127 9.08 -7.18 -4.37
N ASP A 128 8.72 -7.87 -5.44
CA ASP A 128 7.59 -7.47 -6.29
C ASP A 128 6.28 -7.56 -5.52
N ALA A 129 6.14 -8.58 -4.67
CA ALA A 129 5.04 -8.74 -3.74
C ALA A 129 4.99 -7.57 -2.75
N SER A 130 6.07 -7.30 -2.01
CA SER A 130 6.07 -6.25 -0.99
C SER A 130 5.76 -4.87 -1.58
N VAL A 131 6.34 -4.53 -2.73
CA VAL A 131 6.09 -3.27 -3.44
C VAL A 131 4.66 -3.20 -3.95
N GLY A 132 4.17 -4.24 -4.63
CA GLY A 132 2.82 -4.26 -5.20
C GLY A 132 1.74 -4.11 -4.14
N PHE A 133 1.84 -4.86 -3.05
CA PHE A 133 0.92 -4.76 -1.92
C PHE A 133 0.99 -3.41 -1.22
N ALA A 134 2.18 -2.82 -1.04
CA ALA A 134 2.30 -1.51 -0.41
C ALA A 134 1.65 -0.40 -1.26
N LEU A 135 1.85 -0.44 -2.58
CA LEU A 135 1.20 0.51 -3.48
C LEU A 135 -0.33 0.34 -3.47
N ALA A 136 -0.81 -0.90 -3.51
CA ALA A 136 -2.24 -1.21 -3.47
C ALA A 136 -2.88 -0.79 -2.14
N ALA A 137 -2.20 -1.00 -1.01
CA ALA A 137 -2.71 -0.60 0.30
C ALA A 137 -2.65 0.92 0.53
N ALA A 138 -1.58 1.60 0.11
CA ALA A 138 -1.42 3.04 0.29
C ALA A 138 -2.35 3.87 -0.60
N PHE A 139 -2.61 3.43 -1.83
CA PHE A 139 -3.38 4.22 -2.80
C PHE A 139 -4.74 3.60 -3.18
N GLY A 140 -5.02 2.39 -2.69
CA GLY A 140 -6.18 1.60 -3.06
C GLY A 140 -5.97 0.85 -4.38
N THR A 141 -6.87 -0.09 -4.66
CA THR A 141 -7.03 -0.69 -5.99
C THR A 141 -8.29 -0.12 -6.63
N GLY A 142 -8.17 0.35 -7.87
CA GLY A 142 -9.32 0.83 -8.66
C GLY A 142 -9.92 2.18 -8.22
N LYS A 143 -11.22 2.42 -8.51
CA LYS A 143 -11.88 3.72 -8.33
C LYS A 143 -12.56 3.81 -6.96
N MET A 144 -11.93 4.57 -6.07
CA MET A 144 -12.57 5.44 -5.08
C MET A 144 -13.74 4.81 -4.28
N ARG A 145 -13.41 3.92 -3.33
CA ARG A 145 -14.20 3.67 -2.12
C ARG A 145 -13.23 3.40 -0.96
N PHE A 146 -12.83 4.45 -0.26
CA PHE A 146 -12.24 4.35 1.08
C PHE A 146 -13.12 5.18 2.00
N LEU A 147 -14.16 4.55 2.53
CA LEU A 147 -14.93 5.07 3.64
C LEU A 147 -14.95 3.94 4.67
N THR A 148 -14.41 4.21 5.86
CA THR A 148 -14.77 3.50 7.11
C THR A 148 -14.13 2.13 7.39
N ALA A 149 -12.80 2.02 7.47
CA ALA A 149 -12.18 0.89 8.19
C ALA A 149 -10.94 1.26 9.04
N LEU A 150 -10.61 2.55 9.19
CA LEU A 150 -9.48 3.01 10.02
C LEU A 150 -9.92 3.82 11.26
N LEU A 151 -11.21 3.76 11.64
CA LEU A 151 -11.70 4.40 12.86
C LEU A 151 -11.96 3.41 14.02
N GLU A 152 -11.76 2.10 13.83
CA GLU A 152 -11.81 1.12 14.93
C GLU A 152 -10.40 0.58 15.21
N GLY A 153 -9.62 1.39 15.92
CA GLY A 153 -8.35 0.98 16.52
C GLY A 153 -7.97 1.88 17.71
N GLY A 154 -8.95 2.60 18.27
CA GLY A 154 -8.75 3.47 19.42
C GLY A 154 -9.58 2.96 20.59
N SER A 155 -8.89 2.48 21.63
CA SER A 155 -9.24 2.47 23.08
C SER A 155 -9.07 1.11 23.76
N GLU A 156 -7.82 0.66 23.95
CA GLU A 156 -7.51 -0.22 25.08
C GLU A 156 -6.81 0.61 26.14
N GLY A 157 -7.61 1.18 27.03
CA GLY A 157 -7.15 2.06 28.09
C GLY A 157 -8.19 2.18 29.19
N VAL A 158 -8.40 1.10 29.94
CA VAL A 158 -8.89 1.21 31.33
C VAL A 158 -8.05 0.25 32.18
N GLY A 159 -6.98 0.81 32.74
CA GLY A 159 -6.40 0.26 33.95
C GLY A 159 -7.44 0.39 35.07
N GLN A 160 -7.87 -0.74 35.61
CA GLN A 160 -8.64 -0.77 36.84
C GLN A 160 -7.78 -1.49 37.89
N SER A 161 -7.02 -0.72 38.65
CA SER A 161 -6.54 -1.14 39.97
C SER A 161 -7.63 -0.80 40.99
N PRO A 162 -8.24 -1.78 41.68
CA PRO A 162 -8.99 -1.48 42.88
C PRO A 162 -8.00 -1.31 44.04
N VAL A 163 -7.80 -0.06 44.47
CA VAL A 163 -7.30 0.23 45.82
C VAL A 163 -8.50 0.74 46.59
N ILE A 164 -9.07 -0.11 47.46
CA ILE A 164 -10.01 0.34 48.48
C ILE A 164 -9.34 0.12 49.83
N GLY A 165 -9.09 1.22 50.52
CA GLY A 165 -8.90 1.32 51.96
C GLY A 165 -9.39 2.70 52.39
N PRO A 166 -9.36 3.02 53.70
CA PRO A 166 -9.21 2.14 54.85
C PRO A 166 -10.51 1.46 55.30
#